data_AF-A0A5B8S135-F1
#
_entry.id   AF-A0A5B8S135-F1
#
_cell.length_a   1.000
_cell.length_b   1.000
_cell.length_c   1.000
_cell.angle_alpha   90.00
_cell.angle_beta   90.00
_cell.angle_gamma   90.00
#
_symmetry.space_group_name_H-M   'P 1'
#
loop_
_entity.id
_entity.type
_entity.pdbx_description
1 polymer ?
#
loop_
_entity_poly.entity_id
_entity_poly.type
_entity_poly.pdbx_seq_one_letter_code
_entity_poly.pdbx_strand_id
1 'polypeptide(L)' 'MGWVFASAFAVISFLGLYLSGRCSRLALELAVVAILTALAGYGWQGSPDLSGQPTAPAMETGTGSKL' A
#
# COMPACT_ATOMS: atom_id res chain seq x y z
N MET A 1 5.73 1.61 -7.48
CA MET A 1 4.54 1.61 -8.40
C MET A 1 3.19 1.26 -7.73
N GLY A 2 3.13 0.57 -6.58
CA GLY A 2 1.86 0.16 -5.93
C GLY A 2 0.90 1.30 -5.52
N TRP A 3 1.43 2.48 -5.20
CA TRP A 3 0.64 3.66 -4.87
C TRP A 3 -0.28 4.14 -6.00
N VAL A 4 0.13 3.91 -7.26
CA VAL A 4 -0.67 4.29 -8.45
C VAL A 4 -1.93 3.44 -8.54
N PHE A 5 -1.81 2.13 -8.25
CA PHE A 5 -2.97 1.23 -8.27
C PHE A 5 -3.92 1.51 -7.11
N ALA A 6 -3.39 1.74 -5.89
CA ALA A 6 -4.20 2.07 -4.72
C ALA A 6 -5.00 3.37 -4.93
N SER A 7 -4.34 4.43 -5.43
CA SER A 7 -4.98 5.72 -5.70
C SER A 7 -5.97 5.64 -6.87
N ALA A 8 -5.63 4.95 -7.97
CA ALA A 8 -6.55 4.77 -9.10
C ALA A 8 -7.83 4.02 -8.70
N PHE A 9 -7.72 2.93 -7.94
CA PHE A 9 -8.88 2.16 -7.49
C PHE A 9 -9.80 3.01 -6.60
N ALA A 10 -9.23 3.74 -5.63
CA ALA A 10 -10.00 4.62 -4.75
C ALA A 10 -10.76 5.71 -5.52
N VAL A 11 -10.11 6.37 -6.50
CA VAL A 11 -10.74 7.41 -7.33
C VAL A 11 -11.85 6.83 -8.19
N ILE A 12 -11.65 5.66 -8.80
CA ILE A 12 -12.66 5.00 -9.63
C ILE A 12 -13.89 4.61 -8.80
N SER A 13 -13.69 4.01 -7.62
CA SER A 13 -14.79 3.66 -6.72
C SER A 13 -15.58 4.88 -6.28
N PHE A 14 -14.90 5.98 -5.92
CA PHE A 14 -15.57 7.22 -5.54
C PHE A 14 -16.33 7.87 -6.70
N LEU A 15 -15.73 7.95 -7.89
CA LEU A 15 -16.39 8.49 -9.08
C LEU A 15 -17.63 7.66 -9.45
N GLY A 16 -17.55 6.33 -9.37
CA GLY A 16 -18.68 5.45 -9.64
C GLY A 16 -19.87 5.72 -8.71
N LEU A 17 -19.60 5.92 -7.42
CA LEU A 17 -20.63 6.29 -6.43
C LEU A 17 -21.18 7.70 -6.67
N TYR A 18 -20.31 8.66 -6.97
CA TYR A 18 -20.69 10.05 -7.22
C TYR A 18 -21.56 10.20 -8.48
N LEU A 19 -21.16 9.57 -9.59
CA LEU A 19 -21.88 9.61 -10.87
C LEU A 19 -23.20 8.83 -10.83
N SER A 20 -23.35 7.89 -9.90
CA SER A 20 -24.62 7.16 -9.72
C SER A 20 -25.77 8.09 -9.35
N GLY A 21 -25.51 9.22 -8.69
CA GLY A 21 -26.52 10.20 -8.25
C GLY A 21 -27.57 9.66 -7.26
N ARG A 22 -27.50 8.37 -6.92
CA ARG A 22 -28.41 7.64 -6.04
C ARG A 22 -27.94 7.60 -4.59
N CYS A 23 -26.70 8.00 -4.33
CA CYS A 23 -26.11 7.98 -3.00
C CYS A 23 -26.50 9.24 -2.22
N SER A 24 -27.06 9.05 -1.03
CA SER A 24 -27.24 10.12 -0.05
C SER A 24 -25.90 10.78 0.27
N ARG A 25 -25.91 12.07 0.62
CA ARG A 25 -24.71 12.82 1.03
C ARG A 25 -23.90 12.09 2.11
N LEU A 26 -24.61 11.48 3.07
CA LEU A 26 -23.99 10.68 4.14
C LEU A 26 -23.23 9.45 3.59
N ALA A 27 -23.76 8.79 2.55
CA ALA A 27 -23.07 7.67 1.92
C ALA A 27 -21.78 8.11 1.21
N LEU A 28 -21.76 9.29 0.59
CA LEU A 28 -20.55 9.86 0.01
C LEU A 28 -19.53 10.26 1.08
N GLU A 29 -19.97 10.85 2.19
CA GLU A 29 -19.11 11.17 3.34
C GLU A 29 -18.44 9.91 3.92
N LEU A 30 -19.21 8.83 4.12
CA LEU A 30 -18.67 7.54 4.55
C LEU A 30 -17.69 6.94 3.54
N ALA A 31 -17.96 7.09 2.24
CA ALA A 31 -17.05 6.63 1.19
C ALA A 31 -15.70 7.38 1.25
N VAL A 32 -15.72 8.70 1.46
CA VAL A 32 -14.49 9.50 1.64
C VAL A 32 -13.72 9.04 2.87
N VAL A 33 -14.39 8.87 4.01
CA VAL A 33 -13.76 8.39 5.25
C VAL A 33 -13.13 7.00 5.05
N ALA A 34 -13.82 6.09 4.37
CA ALA A 34 -13.30 4.76 4.06
C ALA A 34 -12.05 4.84 3.16
N ILE A 35 -12.08 5.71 2.13
CA ILE A 35 -10.93 5.90 1.22
C ILE A 35 -9.72 6.47 1.97
N LEU A 36 -9.91 7.50 2.79
CA LEU A 36 -8.83 8.09 3.59
C LEU A 36 -8.24 7.07 4.57
N THR A 37 -9.09 6.29 5.22
CA THR A 37 -8.68 5.22 6.15
C THR A 37 -7.88 4.14 5.42
N ALA A 38 -8.35 3.69 4.25
CA ALA A 38 -7.64 2.72 3.43
C ALA A 38 -6.27 3.24 2.97
N LEU A 39 -6.18 4.51 2.56
CA LEU A 39 -4.93 5.13 2.11
C LEU A 39 -3.92 5.26 3.26
N ALA A 40 -4.38 5.68 4.45
CA ALA A 40 -3.56 5.75 5.64
C ALA A 40 -3.07 4.36 6.08
N GLY A 41 -3.96 3.36 6.08
CA GLY A 41 -3.60 1.97 6.38
C GLY A 41 -2.65 1.36 5.34
N TYR A 42 -2.79 1.71 4.07
CA TYR A 42 -1.85 1.31 3.02
C TYR A 42 -0.48 1.97 3.19
N GLY A 43 -0.43 3.25 3.61
CA GLY A 43 0.83 3.92 3.94
C GLY A 43 1.51 3.35 5.18
N TRP A 44 0.74 2.95 6.20
CA TRP A 44 1.27 2.26 7.38
C TRP A 44 1.90 0.91 7.04
N GLN A 45 1.42 0.23 5.99
CA GLN A 45 2.00 -1.05 5.51
C GLN A 45 3.41 -0.89 4.91
N GLY A 46 3.95 0.33 4.83
CA GLY A 46 5.29 0.62 4.33
C GLY A 46 5.30 1.00 2.85
N SER A 47 6.50 1.04 2.27
CA SER A 47 6.68 1.48 0.88
C SER A 47 6.64 0.27 -0.07
N PRO A 48 5.68 0.21 -1.03
CA PRO A 48 5.62 -0.83 -2.05
C PRO A 48 6.77 -0.76 -3.07
N ASP A 49 7.65 0.23 -2.91
CA ASP A 49 8.84 0.50 -3.73
C ASP A 49 10.13 0.38 -2.89
N LEU A 50 10.07 -0.34 -1.76
CA LEU A 50 11.28 -0.64 -1.00
C LEU A 50 12.20 -1.53 -1.85
N SER A 51 13.36 -0.98 -2.19
CA SER A 51 14.42 -1.72 -2.86
C SER A 51 14.77 -2.92 -1.99
N GLY A 52 14.58 -4.13 -2.53
CA GLY A 52 14.95 -5.36 -1.81
C GLY A 52 16.43 -5.29 -1.42
N GLN A 53 16.73 -5.53 -0.14
CA GLN A 53 18.11 -5.70 0.31
C GLN A 53 18.43 -7.19 0.26
N PRO A 54 19.23 -7.67 -0.71
CA PRO A 54 19.71 -9.04 -0.66
C PRO A 54 20.61 -9.20 0.56
N THR A 55 20.18 -10.02 1.52
CA THR A 55 21.04 -10.44 2.63
C THR A 55 22.22 -11.19 2.05
N ALA A 56 23.43 -10.64 2.17
CA ALA A 56 24.64 -11.35 1.76
C ALA A 56 24.69 -12.69 2.50
N PRO A 57 25.02 -13.80 1.80
CA PRO A 57 25.17 -15.09 2.46
C PRO A 57 26.19 -14.95 3.59
N ALA A 58 25.87 -15.52 4.76
CA ALA A 58 26.78 -15.52 5.89
C ALA A 58 28.13 -16.04 5.40
N MET A 59 29.15 -15.18 5.45
CA MET A 59 30.51 -15.57 5.13
C MET A 59 30.84 -16.71 6.08
N GLU A 60 30.89 -17.92 5.55
CA GLU A 60 31.34 -19.09 6.28
C GLU A 60 32.76 -18.74 6.74
N THR A 61 32.88 -18.39 8.03
CA THR A 61 34.18 -18.18 8.66
C THR A 61 34.80 -19.57 8.71
N GLY A 62 35.47 -19.91 7.62
CA GLY A 62 36.36 -21.05 7.53
C GLY A 62 37.38 -20.89 8.64
N THR A 63 37.13 -21.56 9.76
CA THR A 63 38.11 -21.85 10.78
C THR A 63 39.18 -22.70 10.11
N GLY A 64 40.13 -22.04 9.44
CA GLY A 64 41.42 -22.58 9.12
C GLY A 64 42.13 -22.88 10.43
N SER A 65 41.84 -24.06 10.97
CA SER A 65 42.56 -24.69 12.08
C SER A 65 43.98 -24.98 11.60
N LYS A 66 44.84 -23.97 11.67
CA LYS A 66 46.29 -24.10 11.68
C LYS A 66 46.70 -24.59 13.07
N LEU A 67 46.66 -25.91 13.30
CA LEU A 67 47.47 -26.64 14.27
C LEU A 67 47.64 -28.07 13.79
#